data_AF-A0A3D5KLE5-F1
#
_entry.id   AF-A0A3D5KLE5-F1
#
_cell.length_a   1.000
_cell.length_b   1.000
_cell.length_c   1.000
_cell.angle_alpha   90.00
_cell.angle_beta   90.00
_cell.angle_gamma   90.00
#
_symmetry.space_group_name_H-M   'P 1'
#
loop_
_entity.id
_entity.type
_entity.pdbx_description
1 polymer ?
#
loop_
_entity_poly.entity_id
_entity_poly.type
_entity_poly.pdbx_seq_one_letter_code
_entity_poly.pdbx_strand_id
1 'polypeptide(L)'
;MPLLIVAGAIVLLLALILLKVKPLYALLIVSIAVGLAEGLSLLQTLQSIATGIWDTLSSTAAVLCLGAMFGKIIEVSGAAQQITQTMLSWFGKKNMTWGVMLTGLIVGIPMFYNAGFVILVPLIFSIASSAQVPLLWVGIPMAASLSVTHGFLSPHPGPTALAQLFHVDA
;
A
#
# COMPACT_ATOMS: atom_id res chain seq x y z
N MET A 1 -29.63 14.39 3.77
CA MET A 1 -29.04 14.03 5.06
C MET A 1 -27.67 13.35 4.93
N PRO A 2 -27.50 12.24 4.17
CA PRO A 2 -26.20 11.55 4.12
C PRO A 2 -25.08 12.41 3.49
N LEU A 3 -25.39 13.21 2.47
CA LEU A 3 -24.42 14.12 1.83
C LEU A 3 -23.86 15.19 2.79
N LEU A 4 -24.66 15.68 3.74
CA LEU A 4 -24.21 16.67 4.73
C LEU A 4 -23.31 16.03 5.78
N ILE A 5 -23.62 14.81 6.21
CA ILE A 5 -22.81 14.04 7.16
C ILE A 5 -21.47 13.68 6.53
N VAL A 6 -21.48 13.23 5.26
CA VAL A 6 -20.26 12.96 4.49
C VAL A 6 -19.41 14.23 4.31
N ALA A 7 -20.01 15.36 3.94
CA ALA A 7 -19.29 16.62 3.83
C ALA A 7 -18.67 17.06 5.18
N GLY A 8 -19.43 16.93 6.28
CA GLY A 8 -18.94 17.20 7.63
C GLY A 8 -17.79 16.28 8.04
N ALA A 9 -17.87 14.99 7.69
CA ALA A 9 -16.81 14.02 7.95
C ALA A 9 -15.51 14.37 7.21
N ILE A 10 -15.61 14.79 5.94
CA ILE A 10 -14.46 15.22 5.15
C ILE A 10 -13.83 16.47 5.77
N VAL A 11 -14.62 17.47 6.14
CA VAL A 11 -14.13 18.69 6.79
C VAL A 11 -13.44 18.38 8.12
N LEU A 12 -14.06 17.52 8.94
CA LEU A 12 -13.50 17.07 10.21
C LEU A 12 -12.17 16.34 10.00
N LEU A 13 -12.10 15.42 9.04
CA LEU A 13 -10.87 14.69 8.73
C LEU A 13 -9.76 15.66 8.28
N LEU A 14 -10.06 16.59 7.38
CA LEU A 14 -9.12 17.61 6.93
C LEU A 14 -8.63 18.48 8.10
N ALA A 15 -9.53 18.90 8.98
CA ALA A 15 -9.16 19.66 10.17
C ALA A 15 -8.19 18.87 11.08
N LEU A 16 -8.43 17.57 11.29
CA LEU A 16 -7.54 16.72 12.09
C LEU A 16 -6.17 16.51 11.43
N ILE A 17 -6.12 16.43 10.09
CA ILE A 17 -4.88 16.38 9.33
C ILE A 17 -4.10 17.70 9.48
N LEU A 18 -4.77 18.85 9.39
CA LEU A 18 -4.16 20.17 9.58
C LEU A 18 -3.64 20.37 11.01
N LEU A 19 -4.35 19.81 12.00
CA LEU A 19 -3.94 19.75 13.40
C LEU A 19 -2.82 18.72 13.68
N LYS A 20 -2.32 18.04 12.64
CA LYS A 20 -1.25 17.02 12.72
C LYS A 20 -1.58 15.87 13.68
N VAL A 21 -2.86 15.52 13.81
CA VAL A 21 -3.28 14.33 14.56
C VAL A 21 -2.81 13.08 13.82
N LYS A 22 -2.33 12.06 14.55
CA LYS A 22 -1.88 10.81 13.91
C LYS A 22 -3.03 10.18 13.12
N PRO A 23 -2.80 9.66 11.90
CA PRO A 23 -3.87 9.18 11.02
C PRO A 23 -4.84 8.19 11.67
N LEU A 24 -4.33 7.27 12.49
CA LEU A 24 -5.15 6.29 13.21
C LEU A 24 -6.20 6.96 14.10
N TYR A 25 -5.80 7.93 14.92
CA TYR A 25 -6.72 8.64 15.80
C TYR A 25 -7.68 9.51 15.02
N ALA A 26 -7.21 10.16 13.94
CA ALA A 26 -8.05 10.98 13.10
C ALA A 26 -9.19 10.17 12.47
N LEU A 27 -8.87 9.00 11.90
CA LEU A 27 -9.85 8.09 11.30
C LEU A 27 -10.81 7.52 12.33
N LEU A 28 -10.34 7.13 13.52
CA LEU A 28 -11.23 6.63 14.59
C LEU A 28 -12.23 7.69 15.06
N ILE A 29 -11.76 8.92 15.29
CA ILE A 29 -12.62 10.03 15.73
C ILE A 29 -13.69 10.32 14.67
N VAL A 30 -13.29 10.39 13.40
CA VAL A 30 -14.22 10.65 12.29
C VAL A 30 -15.22 9.51 12.15
N SER A 31 -14.79 8.25 12.20
CA SER A 31 -15.69 7.09 12.11
C SER A 31 -16.71 7.05 13.26
N ILE A 32 -16.29 7.39 14.49
CA ILE A 32 -17.22 7.49 15.63
C ILE A 32 -18.20 8.64 15.42
N ALA A 33 -17.72 9.81 15.02
CA ALA A 33 -18.57 10.98 14.76
C ALA A 33 -19.61 10.70 13.67
N VAL A 34 -19.22 10.04 12.58
CA VAL A 34 -20.12 9.65 11.50
C VAL A 34 -21.13 8.60 11.96
N GLY A 35 -20.70 7.56 12.68
CA GLY A 35 -21.63 6.54 13.19
C GLY A 35 -22.71 7.12 14.09
N LEU A 36 -22.35 8.04 14.98
CA LEU A 36 -23.31 8.74 15.84
C LEU A 36 -24.21 9.70 15.05
N ALA A 37 -23.67 10.41 14.05
CA ALA A 37 -24.44 11.33 13.20
C ALA A 37 -25.46 10.61 12.30
N GLU A 38 -25.18 9.37 11.89
CA GLU A 38 -26.11 8.49 11.17
C GLU A 38 -27.16 7.84 12.11
N GLY A 39 -27.09 8.09 13.42
CA GLY A 39 -28.06 7.62 14.40
C GLY A 39 -27.79 6.21 14.92
N LEU A 40 -26.60 5.65 14.70
CA LEU A 40 -26.20 4.38 15.31
C LEU A 40 -25.96 4.57 16.81
N SER A 41 -26.29 3.54 17.60
CA SER A 41 -25.84 3.49 18.99
C SER A 41 -24.32 3.43 19.07
N LEU A 42 -23.74 3.85 20.20
CA LEU A 42 -22.29 3.78 20.42
C LEU A 42 -21.75 2.35 20.22
N LEU A 43 -22.50 1.35 20.69
CA LEU A 43 -22.11 -0.06 20.56
C LEU A 43 -22.11 -0.52 19.09
N GLN A 44 -23.14 -0.17 18.33
CA GLN A 44 -23.22 -0.48 16.89
C GLN A 44 -22.11 0.20 16.11
N THR A 45 -21.79 1.45 16.44
CA THR A 45 -20.69 2.19 15.80
C THR A 45 -19.34 1.50 16.03
N LEU A 46 -19.05 1.08 17.27
CA LEU A 46 -17.83 0.34 17.58
C LEU A 46 -17.78 -1.03 16.88
N GLN A 47 -18.92 -1.72 16.79
CA GLN A 47 -19.01 -2.97 16.04
C GLN A 47 -18.74 -2.77 14.55
N SER A 48 -19.34 -1.76 13.91
CA SER A 48 -19.09 -1.46 12.49
C SER A 48 -17.63 -1.11 12.21
N ILE A 49 -16.99 -0.34 13.10
CA ILE A 49 -15.55 -0.04 13.01
C ILE A 49 -14.73 -1.33 13.11
N ALA A 50 -15.04 -2.19 14.09
CA ALA A 50 -14.33 -3.47 14.26
C ALA A 50 -14.51 -4.40 13.06
N THR A 51 -15.73 -4.51 12.52
CA THR A 51 -16.02 -5.30 11.33
C THR A 51 -15.24 -4.79 10.13
N GLY A 52 -15.24 -3.48 9.86
CA GLY A 52 -14.48 -2.91 8.74
C GLY A 52 -12.96 -3.17 8.83
N ILE A 53 -12.40 -3.12 10.05
CA ILE A 53 -11.00 -3.48 10.30
C ILE A 53 -10.77 -4.97 10.00
N TRP A 54 -11.65 -5.85 10.48
CA TRP A 54 -11.53 -7.30 10.28
C TRP A 54 -11.71 -7.73 8.83
N ASP A 55 -12.64 -7.12 8.08
CA ASP A 55 -12.83 -7.41 6.66
C ASP A 55 -11.58 -7.05 5.85
N THR A 56 -10.97 -5.90 6.17
CA THR A 56 -9.71 -5.48 5.54
C THR A 56 -8.56 -6.41 5.92
N LEU A 57 -8.46 -6.78 7.20
CA LEU A 57 -7.39 -7.64 7.70
C LEU A 57 -7.52 -9.07 7.14
N SER A 58 -8.72 -9.64 7.13
CA SER A 58 -8.95 -11.01 6.63
C SER A 58 -8.64 -11.14 5.13
N SER A 59 -8.98 -10.12 4.34
CA SER A 59 -8.66 -10.09 2.90
C SER A 59 -7.16 -10.06 2.60
N THR A 60 -6.33 -9.60 3.55
CA THR A 60 -4.88 -9.42 3.38
C THR A 60 -4.02 -10.29 4.32
N ALA A 61 -4.63 -11.00 5.27
CA ALA A 61 -3.94 -11.72 6.35
C ALA A 61 -2.95 -12.76 5.85
N ALA A 62 -3.35 -13.60 4.89
CA ALA A 62 -2.49 -14.64 4.34
C ALA A 62 -1.23 -14.03 3.71
N VAL A 63 -1.37 -12.94 2.95
CA VAL A 63 -0.23 -12.28 2.33
C VAL A 63 0.63 -11.57 3.36
N LEU A 64 0.04 -11.00 4.41
CA LEU A 64 0.82 -10.41 5.50
C LEU A 64 1.71 -11.46 6.18
N CYS A 65 1.14 -12.60 6.52
CA CYS A 65 1.86 -13.71 7.14
C CYS A 65 2.96 -14.25 6.22
N LEU A 66 2.62 -14.56 4.97
CA LEU A 66 3.58 -15.07 3.99
C LEU A 66 4.66 -14.03 3.65
N GLY A 67 4.30 -12.75 3.54
CA GLY A 67 5.22 -11.66 3.30
C GLY A 67 6.21 -11.46 4.44
N ALA A 68 5.75 -11.58 5.70
CA ALA A 68 6.63 -11.55 6.86
C ALA A 68 7.60 -12.74 6.88
N MET A 69 7.11 -13.95 6.60
CA MET A 69 7.96 -15.15 6.48
C MET A 69 8.98 -15.03 5.35
N PHE A 70 8.52 -14.60 4.18
CA PHE A 70 9.36 -14.35 3.00
C PHE A 70 10.42 -13.30 3.27
N GLY A 71 10.04 -12.19 3.91
CA GLY A 71 10.97 -11.16 4.33
C GLY A 71 12.07 -11.70 5.23
N LYS A 72 11.70 -12.54 6.21
CA LYS A 72 12.70 -13.17 7.09
C LYS A 72 13.61 -14.13 6.34
N ILE A 73 13.06 -14.93 5.42
CA ILE A 73 13.84 -15.85 4.57
C ILE A 73 14.85 -15.06 3.72
N ILE A 74 14.45 -13.94 3.11
CA ILE A 74 15.35 -13.08 2.33
C ILE A 74 16.47 -12.50 3.20
N GLU A 75 16.14 -12.04 4.41
CA GLU A 75 17.09 -11.47 5.34
C GLU A 75 18.16 -12.49 5.77
N VAL A 76 17.76 -13.72 6.11
CA VAL A 76 18.69 -14.74 6.64
C VAL A 76 19.41 -15.54 5.55
N SER A 77 18.83 -15.66 4.35
CA SER A 77 19.42 -16.46 3.26
C SER A 77 20.55 -15.75 2.52
N GLY A 78 20.72 -14.44 2.73
CA GLY A 78 21.64 -13.62 1.95
C GLY A 78 21.14 -13.31 0.53
N ALA A 79 19.91 -13.72 0.18
CA ALA A 79 19.29 -13.41 -1.11
C ALA A 79 19.23 -11.90 -1.36
N ALA A 80 19.04 -11.12 -0.30
CA ALA A 80 19.10 -9.66 -0.32
C ALA A 80 20.41 -9.10 -0.90
N GLN A 81 21.56 -9.58 -0.39
CA GLN A 81 22.86 -9.17 -0.91
C GLN A 81 23.01 -9.59 -2.37
N GLN A 82 22.60 -10.81 -2.72
CA GLN A 82 22.68 -11.29 -4.10
C GLN A 82 21.84 -10.46 -5.09
N ILE A 83 20.59 -10.12 -4.72
CA ILE A 83 19.72 -9.24 -5.52
C ILE A 83 20.39 -7.88 -5.71
N THR A 84 20.89 -7.30 -4.62
CA THR A 84 21.57 -5.99 -4.64
C THR A 84 22.82 -6.02 -5.53
N GLN A 85 23.67 -7.04 -5.39
CA GLN A 85 24.89 -7.21 -6.18
C GLN A 85 24.57 -7.35 -7.66
N THR A 86 23.52 -8.10 -8.00
CA THR A 86 23.05 -8.31 -9.37
C THR A 86 22.50 -7.01 -9.98
N MET A 87 21.75 -6.23 -9.20
CA MET A 87 21.28 -4.91 -9.64
C MET A 87 22.44 -3.95 -9.86
N LEU A 88 23.42 -3.94 -8.95
CA LEU A 88 24.63 -3.13 -9.07
C LEU A 88 25.48 -3.51 -10.28
N SER A 89 25.58 -4.80 -10.61
CA SER A 89 26.36 -5.25 -11.77
C SER A 89 25.67 -4.94 -13.11
N TRP A 90 24.34 -5.07 -13.18
CA TRP A 90 23.59 -4.82 -14.41
C TRP A 90 23.35 -3.33 -14.68
N PHE A 91 22.96 -2.56 -13.67
CA PHE A 91 22.59 -1.15 -13.84
C PHE A 91 23.73 -0.19 -13.43
N GLY A 92 24.65 -0.61 -12.57
CA GLY A 92 25.66 0.26 -11.96
C GLY A 92 25.11 1.10 -10.80
N LYS A 93 26.00 1.58 -9.92
CA LYS A 93 25.65 2.40 -8.74
C LYS A 93 24.80 3.63 -9.08
N LYS A 94 25.07 4.27 -10.22
CA LYS A 94 24.40 5.51 -10.65
C LYS A 94 22.95 5.27 -11.11
N ASN A 95 22.64 4.09 -11.65
CA ASN A 95 21.32 3.77 -12.20
C ASN A 95 20.56 2.73 -11.35
N MET A 96 20.99 2.49 -10.12
CA MET A 96 20.37 1.51 -9.22
C MET A 96 18.87 1.76 -9.04
N THR A 97 18.44 3.02 -9.06
CA THR A 97 17.03 3.43 -9.03
C THR A 97 16.20 2.77 -10.14
N TRP A 98 16.75 2.60 -11.34
CA TRP A 98 16.06 1.94 -12.46
C TRP A 98 15.84 0.46 -12.20
N GLY A 99 16.86 -0.24 -11.68
CA GLY A 99 16.71 -1.63 -11.29
C GLY A 99 15.62 -1.78 -10.23
N VAL A 100 15.62 -0.90 -9.23
CA VAL A 100 14.66 -0.91 -8.12
C VAL A 100 13.24 -0.65 -8.62
N MET A 101 13.05 0.29 -9.53
CA MET A 101 11.75 0.52 -10.18
C MET A 101 11.26 -0.71 -10.95
N LEU A 102 12.16 -1.37 -11.69
CA LEU A 102 11.83 -2.54 -12.51
C LEU A 102 11.44 -3.74 -11.63
N THR A 103 12.13 -3.93 -10.50
CA THR A 103 11.72 -4.91 -9.49
C THR A 103 10.34 -4.62 -8.93
N GLY A 104 10.06 -3.35 -8.55
CA GLY A 104 8.73 -2.96 -8.09
C GLY A 104 7.64 -3.13 -9.15
N LEU A 105 7.97 -2.92 -10.43
CA LEU A 105 7.05 -3.13 -11.55
C LEU A 105 6.67 -4.61 -11.67
N ILE A 106 7.66 -5.52 -11.64
CA ILE A 106 7.45 -6.97 -11.73
C ILE A 106 6.60 -7.46 -10.55
N VAL A 107 6.91 -7.01 -9.34
CA VAL A 107 6.15 -7.38 -8.13
C VAL A 107 4.72 -6.83 -8.16
N GLY A 108 4.45 -5.78 -8.93
CA GLY A 108 3.11 -5.20 -9.11
C GLY A 108 2.20 -5.91 -10.11
N ILE A 109 2.75 -6.77 -11.00
CA ILE A 109 1.97 -7.48 -12.03
C ILE A 109 0.82 -8.33 -11.45
N PRO A 110 0.97 -9.04 -10.31
CA PRO A 110 -0.12 -9.82 -9.71
C PRO A 110 -1.30 -8.98 -9.18
N MET A 111 -1.32 -7.66 -9.42
CA MET A 111 -2.41 -6.71 -9.15
C MET A 111 -2.78 -6.41 -7.70
N PHE A 112 -2.31 -7.17 -6.73
CA PHE A 112 -2.65 -6.91 -5.33
C PHE A 112 -1.70 -5.86 -4.74
N TYR A 113 -2.08 -4.57 -4.76
CA TYR A 113 -1.23 -3.51 -4.20
C TYR A 113 -0.86 -3.78 -2.73
N ASN A 114 -1.85 -4.09 -1.90
CA ASN A 114 -1.62 -4.36 -0.47
C ASN A 114 -0.67 -5.55 -0.26
N ALA A 115 -0.86 -6.62 -1.01
CA ALA A 115 -0.01 -7.81 -0.97
C ALA A 115 1.43 -7.53 -1.45
N GLY A 116 1.56 -6.92 -2.63
CA GLY A 116 2.86 -6.58 -3.22
C GLY A 116 3.63 -5.60 -2.35
N PHE A 117 2.97 -4.58 -1.80
CA PHE A 117 3.59 -3.63 -0.90
C PHE A 117 4.17 -4.32 0.34
N VAL A 118 3.43 -5.23 0.96
CA VAL A 118 3.88 -5.95 2.16
C VAL A 118 5.10 -6.83 1.87
N ILE A 119 5.18 -7.44 0.70
CA ILE A 119 6.34 -8.22 0.25
C ILE A 119 7.53 -7.30 -0.07
N LEU A 120 7.29 -6.11 -0.61
CA LEU A 120 8.33 -5.14 -0.95
C LEU A 120 8.97 -4.51 0.29
N VAL A 121 8.23 -4.27 1.38
CA VAL A 121 8.76 -3.63 2.59
C VAL A 121 10.05 -4.31 3.10
N PRO A 122 10.08 -5.62 3.40
CA PRO A 122 11.30 -6.28 3.85
C PRO A 122 12.40 -6.29 2.78
N LEU A 123 12.04 -6.37 1.49
CA LEU A 123 12.99 -6.29 0.39
C LEU A 123 13.65 -4.90 0.34
N ILE A 124 12.89 -3.82 0.51
CA ILE A 124 13.36 -2.44 0.57
C ILE A 124 14.37 -2.27 1.71
N PHE A 125 14.04 -2.75 2.92
CA PHE A 125 14.96 -2.70 4.06
C PHE A 125 16.25 -3.47 3.77
N SER A 126 16.11 -4.66 3.19
CA SER A 126 17.23 -5.55 2.90
C SER A 126 18.18 -4.98 1.84
N ILE A 127 17.63 -4.41 0.76
CA ILE A 127 18.40 -3.76 -0.31
C ILE A 127 19.05 -2.48 0.20
N ALA A 128 18.30 -1.63 0.92
CA ALA A 128 18.84 -0.37 1.46
C ALA A 128 20.02 -0.62 2.41
N SER A 129 19.89 -1.62 3.29
CA SER A 129 20.96 -2.05 4.19
C SER A 129 22.17 -2.60 3.41
N SER A 130 21.94 -3.48 2.44
CA SER A 130 23.02 -4.12 1.66
C SER A 130 23.76 -3.15 0.75
N ALA A 131 23.04 -2.21 0.10
CA ALA A 131 23.61 -1.20 -0.79
C ALA A 131 24.17 0.02 -0.05
N GLN A 132 23.97 0.11 1.28
CA GLN A 132 24.32 1.26 2.12
C GLN A 132 23.75 2.59 1.59
N VAL A 133 22.49 2.57 1.14
CA VAL A 133 21.78 3.76 0.68
C VAL A 133 20.59 4.07 1.61
N PRO A 134 20.12 5.33 1.65
CA PRO A 134 18.97 5.67 2.48
C PRO A 134 17.74 4.86 2.08
N LEU A 135 16.93 4.43 3.05
CA LEU A 135 15.73 3.63 2.83
C LEU A 135 14.79 4.25 1.78
N LEU A 136 14.61 5.57 1.83
CA LEU A 136 13.73 6.32 0.93
C LEU A 136 14.22 6.31 -0.53
N TRP A 137 15.53 6.20 -0.76
CA TRP A 137 16.10 6.11 -2.11
C TRP A 137 15.74 4.80 -2.82
N VAL A 138 15.33 3.80 -2.06
CA VAL A 138 14.91 2.48 -2.55
C VAL A 138 13.39 2.33 -2.45
N GLY A 139 12.82 2.75 -1.33
CA GLY A 139 11.40 2.60 -1.04
C GLY A 139 10.49 3.47 -1.90
N ILE A 140 10.83 4.75 -2.12
CA ILE A 140 9.98 5.63 -2.94
C ILE A 140 9.89 5.15 -4.39
N PRO A 141 11.01 4.84 -5.09
CA PRO A 141 10.93 4.35 -6.46
C PRO A 141 10.19 3.01 -6.60
N MET A 142 10.40 2.07 -5.66
CA MET A 142 9.66 0.80 -5.66
C MET A 142 8.17 0.98 -5.39
N ALA A 143 7.79 1.84 -4.44
CA ALA A 143 6.39 2.14 -4.15
C ALA A 143 5.72 2.86 -5.32
N ALA A 144 6.44 3.77 -5.98
CA ALA A 144 5.95 4.48 -7.16
C ALA A 144 5.72 3.52 -8.32
N SER A 145 6.67 2.63 -8.65
CA SER A 145 6.48 1.66 -9.73
C SER A 145 5.39 0.64 -9.42
N LEU A 146 5.28 0.18 -8.17
CA LEU A 146 4.16 -0.66 -7.73
C LEU A 146 2.81 0.06 -7.92
N SER A 147 2.73 1.33 -7.52
CA SER A 147 1.51 2.13 -7.64
C SER A 147 1.10 2.31 -9.10
N VAL A 148 2.07 2.54 -9.98
CA VAL A 148 1.82 2.64 -11.43
C VAL A 148 1.33 1.31 -11.98
N THR A 149 1.98 0.19 -11.69
CA THR A 149 1.50 -1.12 -12.17
C THR A 149 0.10 -1.43 -11.66
N HIS A 150 -0.19 -1.16 -10.39
CA HIS A 150 -1.52 -1.42 -9.84
C HIS A 150 -2.61 -0.54 -10.48
N GLY A 151 -2.33 0.75 -10.71
CA GLY A 151 -3.33 1.69 -11.21
C GLY A 151 -3.55 1.66 -12.72
N PHE A 152 -2.51 1.29 -13.49
CA PHE A 152 -2.53 1.39 -14.96
C PHE A 152 -2.56 0.04 -15.69
N LEU A 153 -2.23 -1.08 -15.04
CA LEU A 153 -2.32 -2.39 -15.68
C LEU A 153 -3.78 -2.88 -15.65
N SER A 154 -4.36 -3.12 -16.83
CA SER A 154 -5.54 -4.00 -17.02
C SER A 154 -5.20 -5.33 -16.35
N PRO A 155 -5.98 -5.96 -15.43
CA PRO A 155 -7.42 -5.86 -15.03
C PRO A 155 -7.95 -4.80 -14.02
N HIS A 156 -7.23 -3.74 -13.64
CA HIS A 156 -7.69 -2.84 -12.56
C HIS A 156 -9.01 -2.13 -12.94
N PRO A 157 -9.98 -1.89 -12.02
CA PRO A 157 -11.31 -1.36 -12.37
C PRO A 157 -11.29 -0.09 -13.22
N GLY A 158 -10.31 0.80 -13.01
CA GLY A 158 -10.13 2.01 -13.82
C GLY A 158 -9.83 1.71 -15.29
N PRO A 159 -8.66 1.12 -15.61
CA PRO A 159 -8.33 0.69 -16.97
C PRO A 159 -9.38 -0.21 -17.61
N THR A 160 -9.93 -1.18 -16.87
CA THR A 160 -10.94 -2.12 -17.38
C THR A 160 -12.26 -1.41 -17.72
N ALA A 161 -12.71 -0.45 -16.89
CA ALA A 161 -13.90 0.33 -17.20
C ALA A 161 -13.71 1.19 -18.46
N LEU A 162 -12.52 1.78 -18.65
CA LEU A 162 -12.19 2.53 -19.87
C LEU A 162 -12.16 1.62 -21.10
N ALA A 163 -11.52 0.45 -21.01
CA ALA A 163 -11.48 -0.54 -22.09
C ALA A 163 -12.91 -0.97 -22.50
N GLN A 164 -13.79 -1.21 -21.52
CA GLN A 164 -15.21 -1.51 -21.75
C GLN A 164 -15.97 -0.35 -22.38
N LEU A 165 -15.73 0.89 -21.94
CA LEU A 165 -16.36 2.11 -22.49
C LEU A 165 -15.95 2.39 -23.95
N PHE A 166 -14.71 2.08 -24.32
CA PHE A 166 -14.18 2.32 -25.66
C PHE A 166 -14.28 1.10 -26.59
N HIS A 167 -14.87 -0.01 -26.13
CA HIS A 167 -14.94 -1.29 -26.88
C HIS A 167 -13.58 -1.78 -27.39
N VAL A 168 -12.52 -1.54 -26.61
CA VAL A 168 -11.17 -2.02 -26.91
C VAL A 168 -10.89 -3.18 -25.97
N ASP A 169 -10.48 -4.33 -26.52
CA ASP A 169 -10.13 -5.50 -25.71
C ASP A 169 -8.95 -5.14 -24.79
N ALA A 170 -9.11 -5.48 -23.50
CA ALA A 170 -8.23 -5.08 -22.41
C ALA A 170 -6.98 -5.96 -22.25
#